data_AF-A0A661VVF4-F1
#
_entry.id   AF-A0A661VVF4-F1
#
_cell.length_a   1.000
_cell.length_b   1.000
_cell.length_c   1.000
_cell.angle_alpha   90.00
_cell.angle_beta   90.00
_cell.angle_gamma   90.00
#
_symmetry.space_group_name_H-M   'P 1'
#
loop_
_entity.id
_entity.type
_entity.pdbx_description
1 polymer ?
#
loop_
_entity_poly.entity_id
_entity_poly.type
_entity_poly.pdbx_seq_one_letter_code
_entity_poly.pdbx_strand_id
1 'polypeptide(L)'
;MKLFQTNYGYFGDNGKEYVITRPDTPKPWVNVICNGDYGLIISQTGGGYSWRTHAKFNRLTRWEQDLVKDEWGKYLYLRDNDSGDYWSLTWKPVCRPPERYECRHGLGYTTISSLNAGIESTVTFFVPLDEPLEVWYVRLHNRSDCPRHLSLFSYFEWLLGVAPDWHREFHRLFVETRFDAALGAILASKRLWELPGRELPSARGGRWNRSWDYLAFHAASPSPAGFEGDKEAFLGMYGSVQCPQAVVCGQSPQREGRWGDPIGSLRVDVSLAPGEEKAIIFTLGAVEELSEAERLVAKYRDVKAAQEALAKVKDFWRKFLSPLWVETPDRAFDIMNNTWLKYQAISGRLWGRTGYYQPEGAYGFRDQLQDCQIFLLIGRPDLTLKQI
;
A
#
# COMPACT_ATOMS: atom_id res chain seq x y z
N MET A 1 -24.02 -14.05 6.76
CA MET A 1 -25.15 -13.37 6.10
C MET A 1 -24.67 -12.12 5.39
N LYS A 2 -24.73 -12.11 4.05
CA LYS A 2 -24.38 -10.95 3.22
C LYS A 2 -25.42 -9.83 3.42
N LEU A 3 -24.97 -8.61 3.72
CA LEU A 3 -25.85 -7.45 3.92
C LEU A 3 -25.75 -6.51 2.72
N PHE A 4 -26.89 -6.01 2.22
CA PHE A 4 -26.98 -5.04 1.12
C PHE A 4 -26.20 -5.46 -0.14
N GLN A 5 -26.47 -6.67 -0.64
CA GLN A 5 -25.75 -7.22 -1.78
C GLN A 5 -26.05 -6.46 -3.08
N THR A 6 -24.99 -6.20 -3.84
CA THR A 6 -24.99 -5.59 -5.18
C THR A 6 -24.35 -6.54 -6.19
N ASN A 7 -24.21 -6.09 -7.45
CA ASN A 7 -23.50 -6.83 -8.50
C ASN A 7 -21.98 -6.95 -8.25
N TYR A 8 -21.42 -6.09 -7.39
CA TYR A 8 -19.97 -5.99 -7.18
C TYR A 8 -19.54 -6.38 -5.77
N GLY A 9 -20.45 -6.36 -4.79
CA GLY A 9 -20.09 -6.55 -3.40
C GLY A 9 -21.24 -6.44 -2.41
N TYR A 10 -20.91 -6.58 -1.14
CA TYR A 10 -21.85 -6.57 -0.01
C TYR A 10 -21.12 -6.19 1.28
N PHE A 11 -21.85 -5.71 2.29
CA PHE A 11 -21.30 -5.58 3.64
C PHE A 11 -21.22 -6.96 4.30
N GLY A 12 -20.10 -7.27 4.93
CA GLY A 12 -19.95 -8.48 5.73
C GLY A 12 -20.93 -8.52 6.91
N ASP A 13 -21.11 -9.69 7.51
CA ASP A 13 -22.12 -9.98 8.54
C ASP A 13 -22.16 -8.97 9.69
N ASN A 14 -21.01 -8.45 10.10
CA ASN A 14 -20.88 -7.49 11.19
C ASN A 14 -20.88 -6.02 10.72
N GLY A 15 -21.00 -5.77 9.41
CA GLY A 15 -20.97 -4.45 8.79
C GLY A 15 -19.61 -3.74 8.82
N LYS A 16 -18.51 -4.40 9.26
CA LYS A 16 -17.18 -3.77 9.45
C LYS A 16 -16.21 -3.98 8.30
N GLU A 17 -16.60 -4.79 7.33
CA GLU A 17 -15.91 -4.97 6.07
C GLU A 17 -16.89 -4.78 4.92
N TYR A 18 -16.41 -4.14 3.85
CA TYR A 18 -17.09 -4.16 2.57
C TYR A 18 -16.37 -5.15 1.65
N VAL A 19 -17.10 -6.16 1.20
CA VAL A 19 -16.59 -7.27 0.41
C VAL A 19 -16.91 -7.04 -1.05
N ILE A 20 -15.90 -7.01 -1.90
CA ILE A 20 -15.96 -6.86 -3.35
C ILE A 20 -15.64 -8.22 -3.97
N THR A 21 -16.54 -8.77 -4.77
CA THR A 21 -16.44 -10.16 -5.28
C THR A 21 -15.89 -10.26 -6.69
N ARG A 22 -15.67 -9.14 -7.37
CA ARG A 22 -15.08 -9.09 -8.71
C ARG A 22 -14.20 -7.85 -8.86
N PRO A 23 -13.07 -7.94 -9.57
CA PRO A 23 -12.08 -6.86 -9.59
C PRO A 23 -12.48 -5.67 -10.48
N ASP A 24 -13.35 -5.89 -11.47
CA ASP A 24 -13.76 -4.95 -12.51
C ASP A 24 -14.96 -4.09 -12.10
N THR A 25 -14.82 -3.40 -10.97
CA THR A 25 -15.81 -2.43 -10.47
C THR A 25 -15.97 -1.24 -11.44
N PRO A 26 -17.11 -0.50 -11.42
CA PRO A 26 -17.36 0.60 -12.36
C PRO A 26 -16.34 1.74 -12.29
N LYS A 27 -15.73 1.91 -11.12
CA LYS A 27 -14.59 2.78 -10.81
C LYS A 27 -13.73 2.10 -9.74
N PRO A 28 -12.47 2.51 -9.57
CA PRO A 28 -11.65 2.03 -8.46
C PRO A 28 -12.36 2.29 -7.14
N TRP A 29 -12.64 1.24 -6.39
CA TRP A 29 -13.15 1.31 -5.04
C TRP A 29 -11.96 1.18 -4.11
N VAL A 30 -11.76 2.19 -3.28
CA VAL A 30 -10.52 2.33 -2.51
C VAL A 30 -10.78 2.32 -1.02
N ASN A 31 -9.75 1.92 -0.28
CA ASN A 31 -9.63 2.18 1.14
C ASN A 31 -8.53 3.22 1.37
N VAL A 32 -8.78 4.16 2.27
CA VAL A 32 -7.75 5.10 2.76
C VAL A 32 -7.37 4.62 4.15
N ILE A 33 -6.12 4.22 4.32
CA ILE A 33 -5.57 3.68 5.57
C ILE A 33 -4.47 4.63 6.01
N CYS A 34 -4.66 5.28 7.14
CA CYS A 34 -3.69 6.18 7.72
C CYS A 34 -3.70 6.08 9.24
N ASN A 35 -2.52 6.21 9.87
CA ASN A 35 -2.36 6.24 11.32
C ASN A 35 -2.12 7.66 11.88
N GLY A 36 -2.14 8.68 11.01
CA GLY A 36 -1.85 10.07 11.35
C GLY A 36 -0.45 10.55 10.93
N ASP A 37 0.49 9.64 10.69
CA ASP A 37 1.82 9.93 10.15
C ASP A 37 2.01 9.29 8.77
N TYR A 38 1.88 7.96 8.68
CA TYR A 38 1.96 7.21 7.43
C TYR A 38 0.57 6.87 6.92
N GLY A 39 0.42 6.86 5.59
CA GLY A 39 -0.82 6.37 5.00
C GLY A 39 -0.65 5.82 3.60
N LEU A 40 -1.67 5.07 3.18
CA LEU A 40 -1.82 4.55 1.85
C LEU A 40 -3.27 4.63 1.39
N ILE A 41 -3.44 4.84 0.08
CA ILE A 41 -4.68 4.54 -0.61
C ILE A 41 -4.45 3.24 -1.36
N ILE A 42 -5.41 2.31 -1.26
CA ILE A 42 -5.37 1.07 -2.02
C ILE A 42 -6.72 0.76 -2.65
N SER A 43 -6.73 0.53 -3.97
CA SER A 43 -7.91 0.07 -4.69
C SER A 43 -8.15 -1.41 -4.47
N GLN A 44 -9.34 -1.88 -4.86
CA GLN A 44 -9.66 -3.28 -4.85
C GLN A 44 -8.64 -4.11 -5.63
N THR A 45 -7.99 -3.54 -6.66
CA THR A 45 -7.01 -4.23 -7.51
C THR A 45 -5.55 -3.95 -7.17
N GLY A 46 -5.25 -3.33 -6.03
CA GLY A 46 -3.88 -3.02 -5.59
C GLY A 46 -3.30 -1.72 -6.18
N GLY A 47 -4.13 -0.90 -6.81
CA GLY A 47 -3.78 0.46 -7.26
C GLY A 47 -3.71 1.46 -6.10
N GLY A 48 -3.14 2.64 -6.31
CA GLY A 48 -3.01 3.71 -5.31
C GLY A 48 -1.57 4.10 -4.99
N TYR A 49 -1.35 4.75 -3.84
CA TYR A 49 -0.06 5.28 -3.43
C TYR A 49 0.11 5.32 -1.91
N SER A 50 1.37 5.46 -1.45
CA SER A 50 1.70 5.72 -0.04
C SER A 50 2.38 7.06 0.18
N TRP A 51 2.26 7.58 1.39
CA TRP A 51 2.91 8.80 1.85
C TRP A 51 3.29 8.71 3.33
N ARG A 52 4.18 9.60 3.75
CA ARG A 52 4.43 9.93 5.15
C ARG A 52 4.19 11.42 5.35
N THR A 53 3.64 11.84 6.48
CA THR A 53 3.24 13.20 6.89
C THR A 53 2.29 13.99 5.97
N HIS A 54 2.54 14.03 4.66
CA HIS A 54 1.79 14.82 3.69
C HIS A 54 1.61 14.10 2.35
N ALA A 55 0.36 13.77 2.00
CA ALA A 55 0.00 13.00 0.80
C ALA A 55 0.50 13.58 -0.53
N LYS A 56 0.76 14.89 -0.58
CA LYS A 56 1.33 15.57 -1.76
C LYS A 56 2.83 15.81 -1.70
N PHE A 57 3.39 16.18 -0.55
CA PHE A 57 4.78 16.68 -0.49
C PHE A 57 5.78 15.60 -0.11
N ASN A 58 5.31 14.50 0.48
CA ASN A 58 6.12 13.42 1.00
C ASN A 58 5.53 12.06 0.56
N ARG A 59 5.23 11.96 -0.73
CA ARG A 59 4.70 10.74 -1.33
C ARG A 59 5.85 9.78 -1.66
N LEU A 60 5.70 8.51 -1.29
CA LEU A 60 6.71 7.48 -1.49
C LEU A 60 6.61 6.88 -2.89
N THR A 61 5.40 6.49 -3.30
CA THR A 61 5.15 5.79 -4.56
C THR A 61 4.44 6.69 -5.56
N ARG A 62 4.82 6.60 -6.83
CA ARG A 62 4.17 7.37 -7.89
C ARG A 62 2.72 6.94 -8.07
N TRP A 63 1.87 7.92 -8.34
CA TRP A 63 0.49 7.73 -8.77
C TRP A 63 0.04 8.96 -9.55
N GLU A 64 -0.63 8.73 -10.67
CA GLU A 64 -1.20 9.76 -11.51
C GLU A 64 -2.70 9.55 -11.62
N GLN A 65 -3.42 10.67 -11.63
CA GLN A 65 -4.86 10.63 -11.74
C GLN A 65 -5.27 10.25 -13.15
N ASP A 66 -6.00 9.14 -13.26
CA ASP A 66 -6.69 8.74 -14.48
C ASP A 66 -8.15 8.40 -14.15
N LEU A 67 -9.08 8.92 -14.97
CA LEU A 67 -10.52 8.74 -14.76
C LEU A 67 -11.04 7.41 -15.31
N VAL A 68 -10.28 6.76 -16.18
CA VAL A 68 -10.62 5.49 -16.82
C VAL A 68 -9.79 4.37 -16.22
N LYS A 69 -8.51 4.63 -15.98
CA LYS A 69 -7.54 3.62 -15.59
C LYS A 69 -7.24 3.64 -14.10
N ASP A 70 -6.75 2.51 -13.63
CA ASP A 70 -6.17 2.33 -12.30
C ASP A 70 -4.79 1.74 -12.52
N GLU A 71 -3.85 2.56 -12.98
CA GLU A 71 -2.57 2.16 -13.57
C GLU A 71 -1.36 2.59 -12.75
N TRP A 72 -1.48 2.68 -11.43
CA TRP A 72 -0.34 2.90 -10.52
C TRP A 72 -0.64 2.22 -9.20
N GLY A 73 0.29 1.47 -8.66
CA GLY A 73 0.01 0.68 -7.47
C GLY A 73 1.18 -0.16 -7.01
N LYS A 74 0.81 -1.16 -6.21
CA LYS A 74 1.71 -2.09 -5.53
C LYS A 74 1.42 -3.45 -6.09
N TYR A 75 2.14 -3.78 -7.15
CA TYR A 75 1.89 -4.98 -7.92
C TYR A 75 2.67 -6.16 -7.34
N LEU A 76 1.99 -7.30 -7.25
CA LEU A 76 2.54 -8.57 -6.80
C LEU A 76 2.31 -9.60 -7.89
N TYR A 77 3.38 -9.94 -8.62
CA TYR A 77 3.35 -10.94 -9.68
C TYR A 77 3.79 -12.28 -9.11
N LEU A 78 2.99 -13.31 -9.30
CA LEU A 78 3.37 -14.67 -8.99
C LEU A 78 3.63 -15.40 -10.28
N ARG A 79 4.83 -15.95 -10.41
CA ARG A 79 5.26 -16.79 -11.52
C ARG A 79 5.41 -18.22 -11.04
N ASP A 80 4.85 -19.14 -11.79
CA ASP A 80 5.13 -20.56 -11.68
C ASP A 80 6.39 -20.90 -12.48
N ASN A 81 7.40 -21.43 -11.82
CA ASN A 81 8.71 -21.64 -12.41
C ASN A 81 8.80 -22.89 -13.30
N ASP A 82 7.90 -23.84 -13.09
CA ASP A 82 7.87 -25.10 -13.83
C ASP A 82 7.16 -24.91 -15.18
N SER A 83 6.09 -24.12 -15.20
CA SER A 83 5.31 -23.83 -16.41
C SER A 83 5.69 -22.53 -17.11
N GLY A 84 6.25 -21.56 -16.38
CA GLY A 84 6.49 -20.19 -16.86
C GLY A 84 5.25 -19.30 -16.86
N ASP A 85 4.09 -19.82 -16.46
CA ASP A 85 2.85 -19.06 -16.29
C ASP A 85 3.01 -18.02 -15.18
N TYR A 86 2.35 -16.86 -15.34
CA TYR A 86 2.32 -15.83 -14.29
C TYR A 86 0.97 -15.11 -14.23
N TRP A 87 0.70 -14.50 -13.08
CA TRP A 87 -0.50 -13.71 -12.81
C TRP A 87 -0.24 -12.72 -11.68
N SER A 88 -1.18 -11.79 -11.44
CA SER A 88 -1.11 -10.87 -10.32
C SER A 88 -1.98 -11.33 -9.17
N LEU A 89 -1.48 -11.23 -7.94
CA LEU A 89 -2.25 -11.59 -6.74
C LEU A 89 -3.51 -10.73 -6.58
N THR A 90 -3.44 -9.47 -7.02
CA THR A 90 -4.50 -8.46 -6.89
C THR A 90 -5.26 -8.21 -8.21
N TRP A 91 -5.24 -9.17 -9.14
CA TRP A 91 -5.75 -9.06 -10.53
C TRP A 91 -4.96 -8.10 -11.42
N LYS A 92 -4.81 -6.83 -11.06
CA LYS A 92 -3.91 -5.91 -11.77
C LYS A 92 -2.45 -6.15 -11.40
N PRO A 93 -1.51 -5.91 -12.33
CA PRO A 93 -1.72 -5.32 -13.66
C PRO A 93 -1.91 -6.35 -14.77
N VAL A 94 -1.63 -7.63 -14.55
CA VAL A 94 -1.72 -8.69 -15.60
C VAL A 94 -3.16 -8.88 -16.09
N CYS A 95 -4.14 -8.64 -15.23
CA CYS A 95 -5.58 -8.74 -15.52
C CYS A 95 -6.03 -10.14 -15.96
N ARG A 96 -5.27 -11.20 -15.64
CA ARG A 96 -5.69 -12.59 -15.89
C ARG A 96 -6.99 -12.88 -15.14
N PRO A 97 -8.05 -13.37 -15.81
CA PRO A 97 -9.30 -13.74 -15.14
C PRO A 97 -9.02 -14.77 -14.02
N PRO A 98 -9.34 -14.45 -12.76
CA PRO A 98 -9.15 -15.37 -11.65
C PRO A 98 -10.31 -16.37 -11.54
N GLU A 99 -10.03 -17.58 -11.06
CA GLU A 99 -11.05 -18.60 -10.77
C GLU A 99 -11.95 -18.15 -9.61
N ARG A 100 -11.35 -17.45 -8.64
CA ARG A 100 -12.05 -16.79 -7.55
C ARG A 100 -11.33 -15.50 -7.19
N TYR A 101 -12.09 -14.47 -6.84
CA TYR A 101 -11.54 -13.19 -6.40
C TYR A 101 -12.41 -12.59 -5.29
N GLU A 102 -11.76 -12.00 -4.31
CA GLU A 102 -12.42 -11.25 -3.25
C GLU A 102 -11.50 -10.15 -2.72
N CYS A 103 -11.98 -8.92 -2.63
CA CYS A 103 -11.32 -7.84 -1.90
C CYS A 103 -12.20 -7.43 -0.71
N ARG A 104 -11.60 -7.32 0.48
CA ARG A 104 -12.25 -6.88 1.71
C ARG A 104 -11.58 -5.59 2.16
N HIS A 105 -12.29 -4.48 2.02
CA HIS A 105 -11.89 -3.24 2.69
C HIS A 105 -12.39 -3.31 4.12
N GLY A 106 -11.48 -3.17 5.08
CA GLY A 106 -11.76 -3.12 6.51
C GLY A 106 -11.21 -1.83 7.13
N LEU A 107 -11.36 -1.73 8.45
CA LEU A 107 -10.92 -0.56 9.21
C LEU A 107 -9.41 -0.62 9.45
N GLY A 108 -8.65 0.18 8.71
CA GLY A 108 -7.19 0.22 8.79
C GLY A 108 -6.47 -0.89 8.03
N TYR A 109 -7.18 -1.70 7.23
CA TYR A 109 -6.58 -2.73 6.40
C TYR A 109 -7.43 -3.03 5.15
N THR A 110 -6.80 -3.62 4.14
CA THR A 110 -7.46 -4.21 2.97
C THR A 110 -6.89 -5.61 2.75
N THR A 111 -7.76 -6.61 2.58
CA THR A 111 -7.35 -7.98 2.25
C THR A 111 -7.86 -8.34 0.85
N ILE A 112 -6.97 -8.76 -0.05
CA ILE A 112 -7.32 -9.24 -1.39
C ILE A 112 -6.94 -10.71 -1.48
N SER A 113 -7.88 -11.55 -1.91
CA SER A 113 -7.68 -12.98 -2.09
C SER A 113 -8.05 -13.39 -3.52
N SER A 114 -7.23 -14.24 -4.12
CA SER A 114 -7.46 -14.76 -5.47
C SER A 114 -7.06 -16.23 -5.59
N LEU A 115 -7.72 -16.97 -6.48
CA LEU A 115 -7.36 -18.34 -6.86
C LEU A 115 -7.02 -18.35 -8.34
N ASN A 116 -5.80 -18.79 -8.66
CA ASN A 116 -5.30 -18.89 -10.02
C ASN A 116 -4.42 -20.12 -10.15
N ALA A 117 -4.71 -20.98 -11.14
CA ALA A 117 -3.89 -22.13 -11.49
C ALA A 117 -3.58 -23.02 -10.27
N GLY A 118 -4.58 -23.27 -9.42
CA GLY A 118 -4.43 -24.08 -8.21
C GLY A 118 -3.65 -23.43 -7.06
N ILE A 119 -3.28 -22.15 -7.13
CA ILE A 119 -2.69 -21.41 -6.01
C ILE A 119 -3.69 -20.38 -5.47
N GLU A 120 -4.03 -20.52 -4.20
CA GLU A 120 -4.79 -19.52 -3.47
C GLU A 120 -3.82 -18.51 -2.85
N SER A 121 -3.99 -17.24 -3.18
CA SER A 121 -3.23 -16.14 -2.59
C SER A 121 -4.11 -15.27 -1.73
N THR A 122 -3.55 -14.72 -0.66
CA THR A 122 -4.18 -13.69 0.17
C THR A 122 -3.14 -12.65 0.53
N VAL A 123 -3.42 -11.37 0.25
CA VAL A 123 -2.56 -10.24 0.60
C VAL A 123 -3.34 -9.29 1.49
N THR A 124 -2.81 -9.00 2.67
CA THR A 124 -3.38 -7.97 3.56
C THR A 124 -2.45 -6.77 3.66
N PHE A 125 -2.92 -5.62 3.20
CA PHE A 125 -2.26 -4.32 3.29
C PHE A 125 -2.77 -3.58 4.53
N PHE A 126 -1.88 -3.11 5.39
CA PHE A 126 -2.25 -2.31 6.56
C PHE A 126 -1.09 -1.41 7.01
N VAL A 127 -1.42 -0.39 7.81
CA VAL A 127 -0.45 0.51 8.45
C VAL A 127 -0.50 0.26 9.96
N PRO A 128 0.60 -0.17 10.60
CA PRO A 128 0.67 -0.29 12.06
C PRO A 128 0.43 1.08 12.74
N LEU A 129 -0.12 1.08 13.95
CA LEU A 129 -0.64 2.30 14.59
C LEU A 129 0.40 3.41 14.82
N ASP A 130 1.65 3.05 15.11
CA ASP A 130 2.67 4.02 15.56
C ASP A 130 3.98 3.87 14.79
N GLU A 131 3.93 3.34 13.56
CA GLU A 131 5.14 3.08 12.77
C GLU A 131 5.02 3.65 11.34
N PRO A 132 6.10 4.22 10.78
CA PRO A 132 6.06 4.95 9.51
C PRO A 132 6.22 4.01 8.30
N LEU A 133 5.46 2.93 8.29
CA LEU A 133 5.49 1.92 7.22
C LEU A 133 4.13 1.27 6.99
N GLU A 134 3.97 0.67 5.83
CA GLU A 134 2.93 -0.29 5.54
C GLU A 134 3.50 -1.71 5.46
N VAL A 135 2.64 -2.67 5.80
CA VAL A 135 2.94 -4.11 5.76
C VAL A 135 2.05 -4.76 4.72
N TRP A 136 2.63 -5.58 3.85
CA TRP A 136 1.92 -6.44 2.92
C TRP A 136 2.10 -7.88 3.38
N TYR A 137 1.10 -8.38 4.09
CA TYR A 137 1.11 -9.75 4.58
C TYR A 137 0.53 -10.68 3.52
N VAL A 138 1.41 -11.38 2.81
CA VAL A 138 1.08 -12.34 1.75
C VAL A 138 1.05 -13.75 2.33
N ARG A 139 0.04 -14.53 1.95
CA ARG A 139 -0.05 -15.97 2.18
C ARG A 139 -0.35 -16.66 0.86
N LEU A 140 0.44 -17.69 0.55
CA LEU A 140 0.31 -18.51 -0.64
C LEU A 140 0.02 -19.94 -0.21
N HIS A 141 -1.08 -20.51 -0.69
CA HIS A 141 -1.51 -21.87 -0.39
C HIS A 141 -1.64 -22.66 -1.69
N ASN A 142 -0.89 -23.75 -1.77
CA ASN A 142 -0.98 -24.70 -2.88
C ASN A 142 -2.23 -25.59 -2.72
N ARG A 143 -3.25 -25.34 -3.56
CA ARG A 143 -4.49 -26.13 -3.63
C ARG A 143 -4.43 -27.25 -4.67
N SER A 144 -3.34 -27.36 -5.44
CA SER A 144 -3.11 -28.48 -6.34
C SER A 144 -2.54 -29.70 -5.62
N ASP A 145 -2.50 -30.81 -6.33
CA ASP A 145 -1.98 -32.11 -5.90
C ASP A 145 -0.48 -32.31 -6.21
N CYS A 146 0.14 -31.37 -6.94
CA CYS A 146 1.57 -31.38 -7.24
C CYS A 146 2.34 -30.31 -6.45
N PRO A 147 3.65 -30.53 -6.17
CA PRO A 147 4.54 -29.50 -5.68
C PRO A 147 4.62 -28.31 -6.66
N ARG A 148 4.82 -27.10 -6.14
CA ARG A 148 4.87 -25.87 -6.93
C ARG A 148 6.09 -25.05 -6.58
N HIS A 149 6.89 -24.69 -7.59
CA HIS A 149 8.02 -23.79 -7.45
C HIS A 149 7.65 -22.42 -7.99
N LEU A 150 7.58 -21.42 -7.13
CA LEU A 150 7.03 -20.11 -7.43
C LEU A 150 8.05 -19.01 -7.18
N SER A 151 7.98 -17.93 -7.96
CA SER A 151 8.69 -16.68 -7.69
C SER A 151 7.68 -15.54 -7.58
N LEU A 152 7.68 -14.87 -6.42
CA LEU A 152 6.83 -13.72 -6.14
C LEU A 152 7.65 -12.43 -6.32
N PHE A 153 7.22 -11.56 -7.23
CA PHE A 153 7.85 -10.27 -7.50
C PHE A 153 6.96 -9.14 -6.98
N SER A 154 7.48 -8.27 -6.12
CA SER A 154 6.87 -6.97 -5.84
C SER A 154 7.26 -5.96 -6.92
N TYR A 155 6.45 -4.93 -7.12
CA TYR A 155 6.75 -3.83 -8.01
C TYR A 155 5.96 -2.59 -7.64
N PHE A 156 6.64 -1.45 -7.63
CA PHE A 156 6.04 -0.11 -7.66
C PHE A 156 7.08 0.91 -8.14
N GLU A 157 6.63 2.10 -8.54
CA GLU A 157 7.51 3.20 -8.96
C GLU A 157 7.79 4.16 -7.79
N TRP A 158 9.05 4.54 -7.59
CA TRP A 158 9.45 5.52 -6.58
C TRP A 158 9.09 6.94 -7.01
N LEU A 159 8.69 7.77 -6.04
CA LEU A 159 8.49 9.22 -6.20
C LEU A 159 9.35 10.04 -5.23
N LEU A 160 9.28 9.69 -3.94
CA LEU A 160 10.09 10.24 -2.84
C LEU A 160 10.02 11.77 -2.72
N GLY A 161 8.82 12.34 -2.67
CA GLY A 161 8.65 13.78 -2.50
C GLY A 161 7.33 14.31 -3.05
N VAL A 162 7.43 15.39 -3.83
CA VAL A 162 6.28 16.17 -4.30
C VAL A 162 5.55 15.48 -5.45
N ALA A 163 4.22 15.49 -5.40
CA ALA A 163 3.31 15.06 -6.46
C ALA A 163 2.42 16.22 -6.94
N PRO A 164 1.91 16.18 -8.20
CA PRO A 164 2.39 15.34 -9.28
C PRO A 164 3.80 15.75 -9.70
N ASP A 165 4.57 14.79 -10.21
CA ASP A 165 5.94 15.04 -10.67
C ASP A 165 5.95 15.44 -12.14
N TRP A 166 6.11 16.75 -12.38
CA TRP A 166 6.11 17.33 -13.72
C TRP A 166 7.42 17.08 -14.48
N HIS A 167 8.51 16.72 -13.79
CA HIS A 167 9.84 16.57 -14.39
C HIS A 167 10.44 15.20 -14.10
N ARG A 168 9.67 14.18 -14.43
CA ARG A 168 10.00 12.77 -14.24
C ARG A 168 11.36 12.37 -14.83
N GLU A 169 11.77 12.99 -15.95
CA GLU A 169 13.07 12.77 -16.59
C GLU A 169 14.27 13.04 -15.68
N PHE A 170 14.08 13.79 -14.59
CA PHE A 170 15.11 14.08 -13.60
C PHE A 170 15.18 13.05 -12.47
N HIS A 171 14.20 12.16 -12.30
CA HIS A 171 14.25 11.11 -11.28
C HIS A 171 15.53 10.26 -11.38
N ARG A 172 15.96 9.97 -12.61
CA ARG A 172 17.22 9.26 -12.87
C ARG A 172 18.46 9.97 -12.31
N LEU A 173 18.43 11.28 -12.16
CA LEU A 173 19.56 12.06 -11.65
C LEU A 173 19.54 12.16 -10.11
N PHE A 174 18.34 12.11 -9.53
CA PHE A 174 18.09 12.55 -8.16
C PHE A 174 17.66 11.45 -7.20
N VAL A 175 17.10 10.35 -7.70
CA VAL A 175 16.79 9.18 -6.89
C VAL A 175 17.96 8.20 -6.96
N GLU A 176 18.35 7.70 -5.80
CA GLU A 176 19.38 6.69 -5.65
C GLU A 176 18.79 5.51 -4.90
N THR A 177 18.82 4.34 -5.53
CA THR A 177 18.43 3.07 -4.92
C THR A 177 19.66 2.27 -4.53
N ARG A 178 19.59 1.49 -3.46
CA ARG A 178 20.63 0.54 -3.07
C ARG A 178 20.01 -0.65 -2.38
N PHE A 179 20.33 -1.84 -2.81
CA PHE A 179 19.99 -3.08 -2.14
C PHE A 179 20.97 -3.35 -0.99
N ASP A 180 20.42 -3.58 0.18
CA ASP A 180 21.15 -4.06 1.34
C ASP A 180 20.78 -5.52 1.59
N ALA A 181 21.72 -6.42 1.30
CA ALA A 181 21.51 -7.86 1.42
C ALA A 181 21.36 -8.33 2.87
N ALA A 182 21.99 -7.64 3.83
CA ALA A 182 21.87 -7.98 5.25
C ALA A 182 20.48 -7.62 5.78
N LEU A 183 19.92 -6.51 5.30
CA LEU A 183 18.55 -6.08 5.58
C LEU A 183 17.50 -6.82 4.73
N GLY A 184 17.87 -7.31 3.55
CA GLY A 184 16.92 -7.86 2.59
C GLY A 184 15.99 -6.77 2.04
N ALA A 185 16.55 -5.57 1.83
CA ALA A 185 15.77 -4.37 1.53
C ALA A 185 16.41 -3.51 0.43
N ILE A 186 15.58 -2.91 -0.41
CA ILE A 186 15.98 -1.77 -1.25
C ILE A 186 15.79 -0.51 -0.42
N LEU A 187 16.87 0.24 -0.23
CA LEU A 187 16.88 1.58 0.31
C LEU A 187 16.78 2.58 -0.84
N ALA A 188 16.03 3.66 -0.66
CA ALA A 188 15.90 4.70 -1.67
C ALA A 188 15.95 6.10 -1.04
N SER A 189 16.78 6.96 -1.60
CA SER A 189 16.92 8.36 -1.19
C SER A 189 16.74 9.28 -2.40
N LYS A 190 16.30 10.52 -2.17
CA LYS A 190 16.17 11.53 -3.23
C LYS A 190 16.84 12.82 -2.84
N ARG A 191 17.49 13.49 -3.80
CA ARG A 191 17.85 14.90 -3.70
C ARG A 191 16.78 15.75 -4.38
N LEU A 192 16.10 16.58 -3.62
CA LEU A 192 15.08 17.50 -4.11
C LEU A 192 15.76 18.64 -4.89
N TRP A 193 15.34 18.81 -6.13
CA TRP A 193 15.84 19.84 -7.03
C TRP A 193 14.96 21.11 -7.02
N GLU A 194 13.76 21.04 -6.45
CA GLU A 194 12.85 22.18 -6.29
C GLU A 194 13.26 23.07 -5.10
N LEU A 195 13.17 24.38 -5.28
CA LEU A 195 13.18 25.34 -4.18
C LEU A 195 11.84 25.23 -3.45
N PRO A 196 11.80 25.05 -2.12
CA PRO A 196 10.55 25.21 -1.42
C PRO A 196 10.04 26.63 -1.66
N GLY A 197 8.82 26.74 -2.20
CA GLY A 197 8.04 27.96 -2.04
C GLY A 197 8.04 28.36 -0.55
N ARG A 198 7.84 29.65 -0.26
CA ARG A 198 7.95 30.29 1.07
C ARG A 198 7.15 29.66 2.24
N GLU A 199 6.51 28.52 2.05
CA GLU A 199 5.52 27.91 2.93
C GLU A 199 6.01 26.65 3.68
N LEU A 200 7.28 26.27 3.57
CA LEU A 200 7.89 25.33 4.53
C LEU A 200 8.42 26.13 5.75
N PRO A 201 7.96 25.86 6.99
CA PRO A 201 8.27 26.68 8.17
C PRO A 201 9.74 26.70 8.61
N SER A 202 10.63 25.99 7.93
CA SER A 202 12.05 25.90 8.29
C SER A 202 12.97 26.41 7.18
N ALA A 203 13.51 27.60 7.45
CA ALA A 203 14.68 28.25 6.84
C ALA A 203 14.42 29.21 5.65
N ARG A 204 14.52 30.50 5.98
CA ARG A 204 15.02 31.55 5.08
C ARG A 204 16.37 31.10 4.51
N GLY A 205 16.44 30.82 3.20
CA GLY A 205 17.70 30.54 2.50
C GLY A 205 17.95 29.09 2.07
N GLY A 206 16.97 28.44 1.43
CA GLY A 206 17.14 27.10 0.88
C GLY A 206 18.25 27.03 -0.17
N ARG A 207 19.13 26.02 -0.05
CA ARG A 207 20.11 25.65 -1.09
C ARG A 207 19.44 24.70 -2.08
N TRP A 208 19.81 24.79 -3.36
CA TRP A 208 19.48 23.79 -4.37
C TRP A 208 20.02 22.40 -3.96
N ASN A 209 19.34 21.32 -4.37
CA ASN A 209 19.77 19.93 -4.16
C ASN A 209 19.83 19.47 -2.68
N ARG A 210 18.80 19.79 -1.88
CA ARG A 210 18.64 19.27 -0.51
C ARG A 210 18.25 17.79 -0.55
N SER A 211 18.71 16.98 0.40
CA SER A 211 18.14 15.64 0.60
C SER A 211 16.66 15.73 0.98
N TRP A 212 15.85 14.80 0.48
CA TRP A 212 14.55 14.53 1.06
C TRP A 212 14.73 14.16 2.53
N ASP A 213 13.79 14.58 3.38
CA ASP A 213 13.92 14.45 4.84
C ASP A 213 13.82 13.01 5.34
N TYR A 214 13.55 12.06 4.42
CA TYR A 214 13.41 10.66 4.75
C TYR A 214 14.27 9.77 3.86
N LEU A 215 14.63 8.62 4.41
CA LEU A 215 15.11 7.44 3.71
C LEU A 215 13.94 6.47 3.54
N ALA A 216 13.58 6.16 2.30
CA ALA A 216 12.59 5.12 2.02
C ALA A 216 13.24 3.73 2.01
N PHE A 217 12.47 2.71 2.36
CA PHE A 217 12.88 1.32 2.25
C PHE A 217 11.74 0.43 1.78
N HIS A 218 12.08 -0.62 1.05
CA HIS A 218 11.20 -1.73 0.74
C HIS A 218 11.91 -3.04 1.06
N ALA A 219 11.37 -3.84 1.98
CA ALA A 219 12.00 -5.08 2.44
C ALA A 219 11.07 -6.29 2.28
N ALA A 220 11.67 -7.48 2.27
CA ALA A 220 10.93 -8.75 2.23
C ALA A 220 11.43 -9.74 3.29
N SER A 221 10.51 -10.57 3.81
CA SER A 221 10.78 -11.74 4.63
C SER A 221 9.96 -12.93 4.09
N PRO A 222 10.57 -14.07 3.73
CA PRO A 222 11.99 -14.39 3.82
C PRO A 222 12.86 -13.49 2.92
N SER A 223 14.18 -13.50 3.15
CA SER A 223 15.12 -12.67 2.41
C SER A 223 14.92 -12.84 0.89
N PRO A 224 14.89 -11.73 0.13
CA PRO A 224 14.63 -11.81 -1.30
C PRO A 224 15.79 -12.49 -2.03
N ALA A 225 15.43 -13.33 -3.01
CA ALA A 225 16.34 -14.02 -3.91
C ALA A 225 16.79 -13.15 -5.10
N GLY A 226 16.25 -11.94 -5.23
CA GLY A 226 16.62 -10.97 -6.26
C GLY A 226 15.96 -9.61 -6.01
N PHE A 227 16.50 -8.57 -6.64
CA PHE A 227 15.98 -7.22 -6.56
C PHE A 227 16.05 -6.54 -7.93
N GLU A 228 15.29 -5.46 -8.13
CA GLU A 228 15.42 -4.60 -9.29
C GLU A 228 15.05 -3.16 -8.90
N GLY A 229 15.94 -2.23 -9.25
CA GLY A 229 15.82 -0.79 -8.97
C GLY A 229 15.57 0.04 -10.23
N ASP A 230 15.66 -0.53 -11.42
CA ASP A 230 15.48 0.14 -12.71
C ASP A 230 14.26 -0.41 -13.49
N LYS A 231 13.37 0.50 -13.88
CA LYS A 231 12.12 0.18 -14.59
C LYS A 231 12.38 -0.44 -15.95
N GLU A 232 13.37 0.05 -16.70
CA GLU A 232 13.67 -0.46 -18.04
C GLU A 232 14.17 -1.91 -17.95
N ALA A 233 15.05 -2.21 -16.99
CA ALA A 233 15.50 -3.56 -16.73
C ALA A 233 14.37 -4.51 -16.29
N PHE A 234 13.44 -4.03 -15.47
CA PHE A 234 12.31 -4.85 -15.01
C PHE A 234 11.29 -5.12 -16.12
N LEU A 235 10.87 -4.07 -16.83
CA LEU A 235 9.84 -4.17 -17.87
C LEU A 235 10.38 -4.73 -19.18
N GLY A 236 11.65 -4.45 -19.48
CA GLY A 236 12.22 -4.54 -20.82
C GLY A 236 11.97 -3.24 -21.61
N MET A 237 12.89 -2.90 -22.52
CA MET A 237 12.69 -1.79 -23.45
C MET A 237 11.42 -2.03 -24.28
N TYR A 238 10.50 -1.05 -24.33
CA TYR A 238 9.14 -1.19 -24.88
C TYR A 238 8.24 -2.23 -24.19
N GLY A 239 8.63 -2.71 -23.01
CA GLY A 239 7.84 -3.59 -22.17
C GLY A 239 6.70 -2.88 -21.45
N SER A 240 5.87 -3.66 -20.76
CA SER A 240 4.71 -3.15 -20.02
C SER A 240 4.58 -3.81 -18.66
N VAL A 241 3.88 -3.14 -17.74
CA VAL A 241 3.54 -3.73 -16.44
C VAL A 241 2.64 -4.97 -16.56
N GLN A 242 1.98 -5.20 -17.70
CA GLN A 242 1.16 -6.40 -17.91
C GLN A 242 2.01 -7.63 -18.23
N CYS A 243 3.18 -7.44 -18.85
CA CYS A 243 4.09 -8.50 -19.28
C CYS A 243 5.55 -8.05 -19.07
N PRO A 244 5.99 -7.87 -17.81
CA PRO A 244 7.34 -7.38 -17.52
C PRO A 244 8.38 -8.47 -17.79
N GLN A 245 9.45 -8.13 -18.51
CA GLN A 245 10.50 -9.08 -18.93
C GLN A 245 11.10 -9.86 -17.74
N ALA A 246 11.33 -9.21 -16.60
CA ALA A 246 11.86 -9.87 -15.41
C ALA A 246 10.96 -11.01 -14.90
N VAL A 247 9.63 -10.82 -14.91
CA VAL A 247 8.67 -11.85 -14.48
C VAL A 247 8.54 -12.93 -15.53
N VAL A 248 8.50 -12.59 -16.82
CA VAL A 248 8.42 -13.58 -17.91
C VAL A 248 9.62 -14.54 -17.85
N CYS A 249 10.83 -13.99 -17.75
CA CYS A 249 12.07 -14.76 -17.68
C CYS A 249 12.32 -15.39 -16.31
N GLY A 250 11.59 -15.00 -15.26
CA GLY A 250 11.78 -15.48 -13.89
C GLY A 250 13.08 -15.00 -13.23
N GLN A 251 13.66 -13.90 -13.72
CA GLN A 251 14.97 -13.40 -13.30
C GLN A 251 14.90 -11.91 -12.94
N SER A 252 15.66 -11.52 -11.92
CA SER A 252 15.87 -10.12 -11.56
C SER A 252 17.22 -9.65 -12.11
N PRO A 253 17.27 -8.63 -12.97
CA PRO A 253 18.53 -8.11 -13.50
C PRO A 253 19.43 -7.46 -12.44
N GLN A 254 18.88 -7.07 -11.29
CA GLN A 254 19.61 -6.55 -10.13
C GLN A 254 20.34 -5.23 -10.38
N ARG A 255 19.69 -4.28 -11.08
CA ARG A 255 20.21 -2.92 -11.14
C ARG A 255 19.84 -2.12 -9.90
N GLU A 256 20.74 -1.23 -9.53
CA GLU A 256 20.58 -0.27 -8.43
C GLU A 256 21.38 1.00 -8.74
N GLY A 257 21.28 1.98 -7.86
CA GLY A 257 22.03 3.23 -7.93
C GLY A 257 21.22 4.34 -8.58
N ARG A 258 21.93 5.16 -9.35
CA ARG A 258 21.41 6.32 -10.08
C ARG A 258 21.35 6.01 -11.58
N TRP A 259 20.76 6.94 -12.33
CA TRP A 259 20.68 7.01 -13.80
C TRP A 259 19.64 6.10 -14.45
N GLY A 260 19.00 5.22 -13.68
CA GLY A 260 17.83 4.45 -14.08
C GLY A 260 16.50 5.16 -13.81
N ASP A 261 15.40 4.51 -14.17
CA ASP A 261 14.05 4.94 -13.84
C ASP A 261 13.58 4.19 -12.57
N PRO A 262 13.55 4.85 -11.39
CA PRO A 262 13.63 4.17 -10.12
C PRO A 262 12.35 3.40 -9.75
N ILE A 263 12.50 2.10 -9.49
CA ILE A 263 11.44 1.22 -8.98
C ILE A 263 11.86 0.50 -7.70
N GLY A 264 10.89 -0.05 -6.98
CA GLY A 264 11.12 -1.01 -5.91
C GLY A 264 10.56 -2.37 -6.33
N SER A 265 11.43 -3.33 -6.61
CA SER A 265 11.04 -4.71 -6.90
C SER A 265 11.92 -5.70 -6.15
N LEU A 266 11.31 -6.59 -5.38
CA LEU A 266 11.95 -7.71 -4.71
C LEU A 266 11.36 -9.02 -5.20
N ARG A 267 12.21 -10.01 -5.48
CA ARG A 267 11.82 -11.38 -5.83
C ARG A 267 12.02 -12.29 -4.63
N VAL A 268 10.97 -13.00 -4.23
CA VAL A 268 11.03 -14.06 -3.20
C VAL A 268 10.67 -15.38 -3.84
N ASP A 269 11.55 -16.38 -3.71
CA ASP A 269 11.32 -17.72 -4.23
C ASP A 269 10.67 -18.60 -3.16
N VAL A 270 9.66 -19.37 -3.57
CA VAL A 270 8.78 -20.14 -2.67
C VAL A 270 8.53 -21.51 -3.28
N SER A 271 8.86 -22.56 -2.54
CA SER A 271 8.43 -23.92 -2.88
C SER A 271 7.27 -24.32 -1.97
N LEU A 272 6.20 -24.87 -2.54
CA LEU A 272 5.01 -25.33 -1.81
C LEU A 272 4.72 -26.79 -2.13
N ALA A 273 4.73 -27.66 -1.14
CA ALA A 273 4.15 -29.00 -1.24
C ALA A 273 2.61 -28.93 -1.43
N PRO A 274 1.96 -29.99 -1.90
CA PRO A 274 0.49 -30.06 -1.96
C PRO A 274 -0.13 -29.75 -0.59
N GLY A 275 -1.05 -28.78 -0.54
CA GLY A 275 -1.71 -28.34 0.70
C GLY A 275 -0.85 -27.47 1.63
N GLU A 276 0.40 -27.15 1.26
CA GLU A 276 1.27 -26.27 2.06
C GLU A 276 0.86 -24.80 1.89
N GLU A 277 0.87 -24.06 3.01
CA GLU A 277 0.71 -22.60 3.04
C GLU A 277 1.99 -21.94 3.57
N LYS A 278 2.51 -20.92 2.87
CA LYS A 278 3.62 -20.09 3.33
C LYS A 278 3.25 -18.62 3.39
N ALA A 279 3.84 -17.93 4.37
CA ALA A 279 3.71 -16.50 4.58
C ALA A 279 4.95 -15.76 4.06
N ILE A 280 4.71 -14.59 3.45
CA ILE A 280 5.74 -13.65 3.01
C ILE A 280 5.31 -12.27 3.48
N ILE A 281 6.21 -11.52 4.07
CA ILE A 281 5.98 -10.15 4.52
C ILE A 281 6.78 -9.22 3.64
N PHE A 282 6.11 -8.26 3.01
CA PHE A 282 6.79 -7.07 2.50
C PHE A 282 6.53 -5.89 3.43
N THR A 283 7.51 -5.01 3.56
CA THR A 283 7.35 -3.70 4.20
C THR A 283 7.74 -2.60 3.25
N LEU A 284 7.04 -1.47 3.30
CA LEU A 284 7.38 -0.26 2.59
C LEU A 284 7.26 0.91 3.57
N GLY A 285 8.34 1.65 3.80
CA GLY A 285 8.36 2.71 4.80
C GLY A 285 9.24 3.87 4.42
N ALA A 286 9.16 4.94 5.21
CA ALA A 286 10.03 6.10 5.13
C ALA A 286 10.44 6.51 6.54
N VAL A 287 11.72 6.55 6.83
CA VAL A 287 12.29 6.84 8.15
C VAL A 287 13.23 8.03 8.07
N GLU A 288 13.54 8.66 9.20
CA GLU A 288 14.52 9.76 9.20
C GLU A 288 15.95 9.22 9.16
N GLU A 289 16.18 8.05 9.78
CA GLU A 289 17.51 7.46 9.94
C GLU A 289 17.51 5.97 9.57
N LEU A 290 18.64 5.49 9.02
CA LEU A 290 18.79 4.09 8.62
C LEU A 290 18.53 3.10 9.76
N SER A 291 18.99 3.42 10.98
CA SER A 291 18.81 2.56 12.16
C SER A 291 17.34 2.29 12.51
N GLU A 292 16.43 3.20 12.17
CA GLU A 292 15.00 2.99 12.34
C GLU A 292 14.46 1.98 11.31
N ALA A 293 14.91 2.06 10.05
CA ALA A 293 14.58 1.05 9.04
C ALA A 293 15.10 -0.32 9.44
N GLU A 294 16.33 -0.42 9.96
CA GLU A 294 16.90 -1.68 10.45
C GLU A 294 16.04 -2.31 11.54
N ARG A 295 15.62 -1.51 12.54
CA ARG A 295 14.73 -1.95 13.61
C ARG A 295 13.37 -2.43 13.10
N LEU A 296 12.76 -1.67 12.20
CA LEU A 296 11.42 -1.96 11.67
C LEU A 296 11.43 -3.21 10.77
N VAL A 297 12.43 -3.33 9.90
CA VAL A 297 12.64 -4.52 9.07
C VAL A 297 12.89 -5.74 9.95
N ALA A 298 13.76 -5.65 10.96
CA ALA A 298 14.03 -6.75 11.89
C ALA A 298 12.76 -7.20 12.63
N LYS A 299 11.93 -6.26 13.08
CA LYS A 299 10.65 -6.56 13.74
C LYS A 299 9.70 -7.33 12.83
N TYR A 300 9.47 -6.85 11.61
CA TYR A 300 8.48 -7.44 10.70
C TYR A 300 8.98 -8.62 9.88
N ARG A 301 10.25 -9.04 10.06
CA ARG A 301 10.72 -10.36 9.60
C ARG A 301 9.94 -11.49 10.23
N ASP A 302 9.48 -11.33 11.47
CA ASP A 302 8.62 -12.29 12.15
C ASP A 302 7.16 -12.13 11.71
N VAL A 303 6.61 -13.19 11.12
CA VAL A 303 5.20 -13.27 10.71
C VAL A 303 4.27 -13.04 11.90
N LYS A 304 4.63 -13.49 13.11
CA LYS A 304 3.82 -13.26 14.31
C LYS A 304 3.72 -11.78 14.65
N ALA A 305 4.83 -11.04 14.54
CA ALA A 305 4.84 -9.60 14.78
C ALA A 305 3.91 -8.85 13.79
N ALA A 306 3.87 -9.28 12.52
CA ALA A 306 2.93 -8.74 11.53
C ALA A 306 1.46 -9.06 11.89
N GLN A 307 1.17 -10.30 12.29
CA GLN A 307 -0.17 -10.72 12.72
C GLN A 307 -0.65 -9.97 13.97
N GLU A 308 0.22 -9.80 14.95
CA GLU A 308 -0.06 -9.04 16.17
C GLU A 308 -0.28 -7.56 15.87
N ALA A 309 0.52 -6.96 14.99
CA ALA A 309 0.32 -5.58 14.56
C ALA A 309 -1.03 -5.39 13.85
N LEU A 310 -1.40 -6.31 12.95
CA LEU A 310 -2.71 -6.29 12.31
C LEU A 310 -3.85 -6.44 13.33
N ALA A 311 -3.71 -7.35 14.30
CA ALA A 311 -4.69 -7.53 15.36
C ALA A 311 -4.86 -6.26 16.21
N LYS A 312 -3.76 -5.57 16.55
CA LYS A 312 -3.77 -4.27 17.24
C LYS A 312 -4.48 -3.19 16.43
N VAL A 313 -4.25 -3.11 15.11
CA VAL A 313 -4.97 -2.17 14.24
C VAL A 313 -6.48 -2.42 14.26
N LYS A 314 -6.90 -3.68 14.13
CA LYS A 314 -8.32 -4.06 14.17
C LYS A 314 -8.95 -3.74 15.53
N ASP A 315 -8.26 -4.05 16.62
CA ASP A 315 -8.70 -3.78 17.99
C ASP A 315 -8.81 -2.28 18.26
N PHE A 316 -7.82 -1.50 17.81
CA PHE A 316 -7.82 -0.05 17.90
C PHE A 316 -9.05 0.55 17.23
N TRP A 317 -9.28 0.26 15.94
CA TRP A 317 -10.43 0.83 15.23
C TRP A 317 -11.77 0.39 15.85
N ARG A 318 -11.87 -0.87 16.29
CA ARG A 318 -13.07 -1.37 16.99
C ARG A 318 -13.36 -0.54 18.24
N LYS A 319 -12.35 -0.29 19.07
CA LYS A 319 -12.50 0.49 20.32
C LYS A 319 -12.71 1.97 20.02
N PHE A 320 -11.92 2.53 19.11
CA PHE A 320 -11.90 3.96 18.80
C PHE A 320 -13.23 4.47 18.25
N LEU A 321 -13.95 3.65 17.46
CA LEU A 321 -15.23 4.02 16.87
C LEU A 321 -16.45 3.67 17.73
N SER A 322 -16.27 2.85 18.79
CA SER A 322 -17.35 2.33 19.64
C SER A 322 -18.09 3.30 20.57
N PRO A 323 -17.56 4.48 20.97
CA PRO A 323 -18.20 5.28 22.03
C PRO A 323 -19.63 5.74 21.73
N LEU A 324 -19.93 6.08 20.46
CA LEU A 324 -21.31 6.34 20.01
C LEU A 324 -21.80 5.13 19.21
N TRP A 325 -22.84 4.47 19.72
CA TRP A 325 -23.46 3.34 19.04
C TRP A 325 -24.97 3.54 18.97
N VAL A 326 -25.53 3.39 17.77
CA VAL A 326 -26.98 3.47 17.53
C VAL A 326 -27.51 2.13 17.04
N GLU A 327 -28.72 1.81 17.47
CA GLU A 327 -29.46 0.66 16.97
C GLU A 327 -30.85 1.15 16.57
N THR A 328 -31.19 0.98 15.30
CA THR A 328 -32.44 1.46 14.72
C THR A 328 -33.07 0.37 13.86
N PRO A 329 -34.35 0.51 13.48
CA PRO A 329 -34.96 -0.38 12.50
C PRO A 329 -34.29 -0.33 11.11
N ASP A 330 -33.51 0.72 10.81
CA ASP A 330 -32.75 0.85 9.56
C ASP A 330 -31.30 0.37 9.74
N ARG A 331 -31.06 -0.87 9.32
CA ARG A 331 -29.73 -1.48 9.41
C ARG A 331 -28.68 -0.76 8.54
N ALA A 332 -29.07 -0.09 7.46
CA ALA A 332 -28.13 0.64 6.60
C ALA A 332 -27.62 1.88 7.35
N PHE A 333 -28.54 2.60 7.99
CA PHE A 333 -28.20 3.74 8.85
C PHE A 333 -27.24 3.33 9.97
N ASP A 334 -27.53 2.24 10.67
CA ASP A 334 -26.68 1.73 11.75
C ASP A 334 -25.25 1.44 11.27
N ILE A 335 -25.08 0.75 10.14
CA ILE A 335 -23.76 0.40 9.59
C ILE A 335 -22.96 1.66 9.25
N MET A 336 -23.60 2.61 8.55
CA MET A 336 -22.95 3.85 8.13
C MET A 336 -22.56 4.71 9.34
N ASN A 337 -23.50 4.96 10.26
CA ASN A 337 -23.27 5.80 11.43
C ASN A 337 -22.27 5.18 12.40
N ASN A 338 -22.41 3.89 12.71
CA ASN A 338 -21.57 3.26 13.73
C ASN A 338 -20.13 3.06 13.28
N THR A 339 -19.90 2.89 11.97
CA THR A 339 -18.60 2.48 11.43
C THR A 339 -18.09 3.40 10.32
N TRP A 340 -18.72 3.39 9.15
CA TRP A 340 -18.07 3.87 7.92
C TRP A 340 -17.94 5.38 7.83
N LEU A 341 -18.94 6.15 8.26
CA LEU A 341 -18.87 7.62 8.22
C LEU A 341 -17.78 8.14 9.15
N LYS A 342 -17.66 7.57 10.35
CA LYS A 342 -16.60 7.92 11.30
C LYS A 342 -15.21 7.54 10.76
N TYR A 343 -15.07 6.31 10.26
CA TYR A 343 -13.80 5.84 9.68
C TYR A 343 -13.35 6.71 8.50
N GLN A 344 -14.27 7.04 7.59
CA GLN A 344 -13.99 7.90 6.44
C GLN A 344 -13.54 9.30 6.87
N ALA A 345 -14.23 9.94 7.81
CA ALA A 345 -13.87 11.25 8.32
C ALA A 345 -12.49 11.23 9.00
N ILE A 346 -12.22 10.23 9.83
CA ILE A 346 -10.98 10.15 10.60
C ILE A 346 -9.80 9.74 9.73
N SER A 347 -9.84 8.56 9.11
CA SER A 347 -8.68 8.04 8.37
C SER A 347 -8.44 8.82 7.08
N GLY A 348 -9.51 9.14 6.35
CA GLY A 348 -9.42 9.84 5.07
C GLY A 348 -9.24 11.34 5.19
N ARG A 349 -10.14 12.02 5.92
CA ARG A 349 -10.19 13.50 5.91
C ARG A 349 -9.28 14.15 6.95
N LEU A 350 -9.22 13.61 8.17
CA LEU A 350 -8.42 14.22 9.24
C LEU A 350 -6.96 13.75 9.26
N TRP A 351 -6.72 12.45 9.21
CA TRP A 351 -5.37 11.88 9.26
C TRP A 351 -4.69 11.89 7.89
N GLY A 352 -5.34 11.30 6.88
CA GLY A 352 -4.77 11.26 5.53
C GLY A 352 -4.83 12.57 4.77
N ARG A 353 -5.86 13.40 5.03
CA ARG A 353 -6.20 14.62 4.27
C ARG A 353 -6.18 14.38 2.75
N THR A 354 -6.71 13.24 2.33
CA THR A 354 -6.57 12.79 0.95
C THR A 354 -7.73 11.89 0.52
N GLY A 355 -7.99 11.89 -0.78
CA GLY A 355 -8.89 10.94 -1.43
C GLY A 355 -8.33 10.55 -2.78
N TYR A 356 -8.90 9.52 -3.41
CA TYR A 356 -8.35 8.98 -4.65
C TYR A 356 -8.22 10.02 -5.77
N TYR A 357 -9.22 10.89 -5.93
CA TYR A 357 -9.21 11.98 -6.91
C TYR A 357 -8.96 13.36 -6.30
N GLN A 358 -8.54 13.42 -5.03
CA GLN A 358 -8.14 14.66 -4.34
C GLN A 358 -6.86 14.42 -3.52
N PRO A 359 -5.70 14.34 -4.18
CA PRO A 359 -4.47 13.85 -3.56
C PRO A 359 -3.57 14.98 -3.02
N GLU A 360 -4.12 15.89 -2.21
CA GLU A 360 -3.46 17.16 -1.85
C GLU A 360 -2.82 17.22 -0.45
N GLY A 361 -3.41 16.59 0.59
CA GLY A 361 -2.84 16.59 1.94
C GLY A 361 -2.96 17.90 2.73
N ALA A 362 -3.52 18.96 2.14
CA ALA A 362 -3.58 20.31 2.69
C ALA A 362 -4.66 20.50 3.78
N TYR A 363 -4.47 21.52 4.60
CA TYR A 363 -5.47 21.97 5.58
C TYR A 363 -6.40 23.01 4.96
N GLY A 364 -7.66 22.65 4.75
CA GLY A 364 -8.72 23.63 4.48
C GLY A 364 -9.25 24.16 5.81
N PHE A 365 -9.13 25.46 6.08
CA PHE A 365 -9.55 26.04 7.37
C PHE A 365 -11.00 25.68 7.74
N ARG A 366 -11.92 25.87 6.81
CA ARG A 366 -13.34 25.50 6.99
C ARG A 366 -13.50 24.00 7.17
N ASP A 367 -12.86 23.20 6.31
CA ASP A 367 -13.00 21.74 6.30
C ASP A 367 -12.48 21.14 7.61
N GLN A 368 -11.36 21.64 8.13
CA GLN A 368 -10.75 21.19 9.39
C GLN A 368 -11.67 21.41 10.59
N LEU A 369 -12.30 22.59 10.69
CA LEU A 369 -13.24 22.93 11.77
C LEU A 369 -14.55 22.15 11.68
N GLN A 370 -14.95 21.71 10.49
CA GLN A 370 -16.13 20.87 10.29
C GLN A 370 -15.83 19.41 10.59
N ASP A 371 -14.76 18.87 10.00
CA ASP A 371 -14.41 17.46 10.10
C ASP A 371 -14.01 17.07 11.53
N CYS A 372 -13.33 17.94 12.29
CA CYS A 372 -12.84 17.64 13.64
C CYS A 372 -13.97 17.43 14.68
N GLN A 373 -15.22 17.81 14.35
CA GLN A 373 -16.38 17.57 15.20
C GLN A 373 -16.70 16.08 15.37
N ILE A 374 -16.25 15.22 14.44
CA ILE A 374 -16.40 13.77 14.56
C ILE A 374 -15.77 13.21 15.85
N PHE A 375 -14.70 13.85 16.34
CA PHE A 375 -14.04 13.43 17.57
C PHE A 375 -14.89 13.68 18.82
N LEU A 376 -15.77 14.69 18.80
CA LEU A 376 -16.72 14.92 19.90
C LEU A 376 -17.69 13.73 20.02
N LEU A 377 -18.16 13.20 18.88
CA LEU A 377 -19.07 12.05 18.82
C LEU A 377 -18.43 10.76 19.33
N ILE A 378 -17.10 10.63 19.27
CA ILE A 378 -16.38 9.48 19.82
C ILE A 378 -15.72 9.76 21.17
N GLY A 379 -16.15 10.79 21.89
CA GLY A 379 -15.67 11.08 23.24
C GLY A 379 -14.19 11.49 23.32
N ARG A 380 -13.66 12.11 22.26
CA ARG A 380 -12.27 12.57 22.13
C ARG A 380 -12.17 14.08 21.90
N PRO A 381 -12.71 14.93 22.81
CA PRO A 381 -12.63 16.39 22.66
C PRO A 381 -11.18 16.90 22.65
N ASP A 382 -10.24 16.15 23.24
CA ASP A 382 -8.81 16.42 23.17
C ASP A 382 -8.28 16.43 21.72
N LEU A 383 -8.82 15.55 20.87
CA LEU A 383 -8.44 15.49 19.46
C LEU A 383 -9.09 16.62 18.66
N THR A 384 -10.32 17.03 18.98
CA THR A 384 -10.92 18.24 18.41
C THR A 384 -10.10 19.47 18.75
N LEU A 385 -9.71 19.63 20.03
CA LEU A 385 -8.93 20.78 20.48
C LEU A 385 -7.58 20.89 19.77
N LYS A 386 -6.93 19.76 19.43
CA LYS A 386 -5.68 19.77 18.65
C LYS A 386 -5.83 20.30 17.21
N GLN A 387 -7.05 20.36 16.68
CA GLN A 387 -7.33 20.82 15.31
C GLN A 387 -7.79 22.28 15.24
N ILE A 388 -8.06 22.91 16.38
CA ILE A 388 -8.46 24.31 16.54
C ILE A 388 -7.22 25.10 16.94
#